data_AF-A0A804IWM6-F1
#
_entry.id   AF-A0A804IWM6-F1
#
_cell.length_a   1.000
_cell.length_b   1.000
_cell.length_c   1.000
_cell.angle_alpha   90.00
_cell.angle_beta   90.00
_cell.angle_gamma   90.00
#
_symmetry.space_group_name_H-M   'P 1'
#
loop_
_entity.id
_entity.type
_entity.pdbx_description
1 polymer ?
#
loop_
_entity_poly.entity_id
_entity_poly.type
_entity_poly.pdbx_seq_one_letter_code
_entity_poly.pdbx_strand_id
1 'polypeptide(L)'
;MATSLRPLARLPSPPPPTSTGRALSSSFLPAFSIPSSSSTYSSLPFLRFRRPLPAVRAMAPPPKPSGKTKKVVGIVKLALEAGKATPAPPVGPALGSKGVNIMAFCKEYNAKTADKAGYVIPVEITVYEDKSFTFILKTPPASVLLLKAAGVEKGSKEPKQEKVGKVTIEQLRAIATEKLPDLNCTTIESAMRIIAGTAANMGIDIDPPVLEPKKKAVV
;
A
#
# COMPACT_ATOMS: atom_id res chain seq x y z
N MET A 1 11.42 24.39 54.98
CA MET A 1 11.68 23.04 55.54
C MET A 1 10.43 22.20 55.25
N ALA A 2 10.42 21.05 54.58
CA ALA A 2 11.46 20.12 54.22
C ALA A 2 11.11 19.40 52.90
N THR A 3 12.16 19.07 52.19
CA THR A 3 12.34 18.14 51.07
C THR A 3 11.62 16.80 51.20
N SER A 4 11.00 16.32 50.12
CA SER A 4 10.91 14.88 49.84
C SER A 4 10.82 14.64 48.32
N LEU A 5 12.00 14.55 47.72
CA LEU A 5 12.23 14.08 46.36
C LEU A 5 12.12 12.55 46.36
N ARG A 6 11.14 12.00 45.63
CA ARG A 6 11.12 10.56 45.32
C ARG A 6 11.96 10.30 44.08
N PRO A 7 12.93 9.37 44.12
CA PRO A 7 13.77 9.06 42.97
C PRO A 7 13.01 8.18 41.96
N LEU A 8 13.04 8.57 40.68
CA LEU A 8 12.59 7.77 39.55
C LEU A 8 13.44 6.48 39.46
N ALA A 9 12.81 5.33 39.59
CA ALA A 9 13.42 4.04 39.31
C ALA A 9 13.70 3.92 37.80
N ARG A 10 14.97 3.71 37.47
CA ARG A 10 15.54 3.56 36.13
C ARG A 10 15.23 2.15 35.62
N LEU A 11 14.48 2.03 34.53
CA LEU A 11 14.23 0.75 33.86
C LEU A 11 15.54 0.16 33.27
N PRO A 12 15.79 -1.16 33.39
CA PRO A 12 16.98 -1.78 32.81
C PRO A 12 16.85 -1.96 31.29
N SER A 13 17.93 -1.61 30.58
CA SER A 13 18.11 -1.78 29.13
C SER A 13 18.29 -3.26 28.73
N PRO A 14 17.85 -3.68 27.52
CA PRO A 14 18.05 -5.04 27.03
C PRO A 14 19.51 -5.29 26.56
N PRO A 15 20.05 -6.52 26.71
CA PRO A 15 21.40 -6.87 26.27
C PRO A 15 21.50 -7.10 24.75
N PRO A 16 22.70 -6.93 24.14
CA PRO A 16 22.94 -7.17 22.71
C PRO A 16 23.04 -8.68 22.37
N PRO A 17 22.72 -9.09 21.14
CA PRO A 17 22.86 -10.48 20.71
C PRO A 17 24.34 -10.86 20.52
N THR A 18 24.72 -11.96 21.15
CA THR A 18 26.00 -12.65 21.02
C THR A 18 26.13 -13.31 19.64
N SER A 19 27.17 -12.96 18.90
CA SER A 19 27.58 -13.64 17.67
C SER A 19 28.39 -14.88 18.01
N THR A 20 27.78 -16.06 17.96
CA THR A 20 28.49 -17.33 18.10
C THR A 20 28.66 -17.98 16.73
N GLY A 21 29.86 -17.83 16.17
CA GLY A 21 30.30 -18.66 15.06
C GLY A 21 30.42 -20.11 15.49
N ARG A 22 29.90 -21.01 14.65
CA ARG A 22 30.28 -22.43 14.67
C ARG A 22 30.63 -22.84 13.25
N ALA A 23 31.93 -23.00 13.06
CA ALA A 23 32.51 -23.77 11.98
C ALA A 23 32.46 -25.27 12.29
N LEU A 24 32.62 -26.07 11.23
CA LEU A 24 33.06 -27.47 11.17
C LEU A 24 32.02 -28.58 11.42
N SER A 25 31.67 -29.29 10.32
CA SER A 25 31.91 -30.73 10.14
C SER A 25 31.46 -31.09 8.71
N SER A 26 32.35 -31.29 7.73
CA SER A 26 32.98 -32.56 7.36
C SER A 26 31.99 -33.67 6.99
N SER A 27 32.28 -34.31 5.85
CA SER A 27 31.80 -35.60 5.34
C SER A 27 30.35 -35.67 4.86
N PHE A 28 30.17 -35.76 3.54
CA PHE A 28 29.79 -37.02 2.84
C PHE A 28 29.29 -36.66 1.43
N LEU A 29 30.18 -36.78 0.44
CA LEU A 29 29.82 -36.88 -0.97
C LEU A 29 29.69 -38.36 -1.32
N PRO A 30 28.64 -38.81 -2.02
CA PRO A 30 28.74 -40.03 -2.80
C PRO A 30 29.16 -39.70 -4.23
N ALA A 31 30.24 -40.34 -4.65
CA ALA A 31 30.75 -40.36 -6.02
C ALA A 31 29.72 -40.99 -6.97
N PHE A 32 29.26 -40.23 -7.97
CA PHE A 32 28.51 -40.79 -9.08
C PHE A 32 29.49 -41.11 -10.23
N SER A 33 29.62 -42.42 -10.46
CA SER A 33 30.44 -43.05 -11.47
C SER A 33 29.96 -42.71 -12.89
N ILE A 34 30.89 -42.29 -13.74
CA ILE A 34 30.69 -42.02 -15.16
C ILE A 34 31.01 -43.31 -15.93
N PRO A 35 30.09 -43.90 -16.71
CA PRO A 35 30.47 -44.91 -17.69
C PRO A 35 30.81 -44.25 -19.02
N SER A 36 32.07 -44.41 -19.39
CA SER A 36 32.58 -44.34 -20.76
C SER A 36 31.90 -45.42 -21.62
N SER A 37 31.35 -45.03 -22.78
CA SER A 37 31.09 -45.97 -23.86
C SER A 37 31.14 -45.28 -25.22
N SER A 38 31.91 -45.92 -26.09
CA SER A 38 32.35 -45.58 -27.42
C SER A 38 31.28 -45.64 -28.51
N SER A 39 31.50 -44.83 -29.54
CA SER A 39 31.19 -45.06 -30.97
C SER A 39 29.91 -45.80 -31.34
N THR A 40 29.04 -45.12 -32.09
CA THR A 40 28.78 -45.50 -33.49
C THR A 40 28.06 -44.38 -34.24
N TYR A 41 28.67 -44.05 -35.39
CA TYR A 41 28.18 -43.18 -36.43
C TYR A 41 27.02 -43.88 -37.15
N SER A 42 25.84 -43.27 -37.19
CA SER A 42 24.85 -43.60 -38.22
C SER A 42 24.03 -42.37 -38.57
N SER A 43 24.42 -41.77 -39.69
CA SER A 43 23.65 -40.81 -40.46
C SER A 43 22.28 -41.37 -40.87
N LEU A 44 21.20 -40.65 -40.56
CA LEU A 44 19.91 -40.86 -41.20
C LEU A 44 19.23 -39.51 -41.51
N PRO A 45 18.44 -39.46 -42.58
CA PRO A 45 18.24 -38.25 -43.36
C PRO A 45 17.16 -37.33 -42.79
N PHE A 46 17.38 -36.05 -43.04
CA PHE A 46 16.50 -34.93 -42.84
C PHE A 46 15.22 -35.07 -43.68
N LEU A 47 14.23 -35.82 -43.18
CA LEU A 47 12.89 -35.84 -43.77
C LEU A 47 12.13 -34.57 -43.33
N ARG A 48 12.13 -33.58 -44.23
CA ARG A 48 11.23 -32.42 -44.20
C ARG A 48 9.78 -32.88 -44.29
N PHE A 49 9.16 -33.15 -43.14
CA PHE A 49 7.71 -33.27 -43.05
C PHE A 49 7.11 -31.87 -42.99
N ARG A 50 6.74 -31.33 -44.15
CA ARG A 50 5.89 -30.13 -44.26
C ARG A 50 4.56 -30.41 -43.55
N ARG A 51 4.43 -29.98 -42.30
CA ARG A 51 3.13 -29.86 -41.64
C ARG A 51 2.42 -28.64 -42.23
N PRO A 52 1.17 -28.77 -42.74
CA PRO A 52 0.40 -27.62 -43.15
C PRO A 52 0.10 -26.76 -41.92
N LEU A 53 0.24 -25.44 -42.07
CA LEU A 53 -0.10 -24.47 -41.03
C LEU A 53 -1.57 -24.68 -40.63
N PRO A 54 -1.90 -24.84 -39.33
CA PRO A 54 -3.28 -24.80 -38.92
C PRO A 54 -3.83 -23.40 -39.24
N ALA A 55 -4.97 -23.39 -39.95
CA ALA A 55 -5.71 -22.19 -40.30
C ALA A 55 -5.85 -21.25 -39.09
N VAL A 56 -5.59 -19.97 -39.33
CA VAL A 56 -5.80 -18.87 -38.38
C VAL A 56 -7.26 -18.89 -37.95
N ARG A 57 -7.52 -19.53 -36.81
CA ARG A 57 -8.82 -19.52 -36.17
C ARG A 57 -8.97 -18.15 -35.53
N ALA A 58 -9.96 -17.38 -35.99
CA ALA A 58 -10.33 -16.09 -35.44
C ALA A 58 -10.36 -16.17 -33.90
N MET A 59 -9.47 -15.42 -33.27
CA MET A 59 -9.35 -15.30 -31.82
C MET A 59 -10.61 -14.56 -31.34
N ALA A 60 -11.58 -15.32 -30.83
CA ALA A 60 -12.75 -14.76 -30.16
C ALA A 60 -12.26 -13.81 -29.05
N PRO A 61 -12.85 -12.60 -28.90
CA PRO A 61 -12.50 -11.70 -27.82
C PRO A 61 -12.70 -12.44 -26.48
N PRO A 62 -11.77 -12.29 -25.51
CA PRO A 62 -11.87 -12.97 -24.23
C PRO A 62 -13.23 -12.67 -23.59
N PRO A 63 -13.92 -13.66 -23.00
CA PRO A 63 -15.19 -13.42 -22.34
C PRO A 63 -14.97 -12.39 -21.23
N LYS A 64 -15.68 -11.25 -21.32
CA LYS A 64 -15.73 -10.27 -20.22
C LYS A 64 -16.11 -11.05 -18.95
N PRO A 65 -15.37 -10.90 -17.84
CA PRO A 65 -15.65 -11.66 -16.63
C PRO A 65 -17.08 -11.39 -16.21
N SER A 66 -17.93 -12.40 -16.37
CA SER A 66 -19.32 -12.40 -15.92
C SER A 66 -19.30 -12.28 -14.40
N GLY A 67 -19.30 -11.05 -13.90
CA GLY A 67 -19.40 -10.74 -12.49
C GLY A 67 -20.70 -11.32 -11.96
N LYS A 68 -20.61 -12.45 -11.25
CA LYS A 68 -21.73 -12.96 -10.47
C LYS A 68 -22.11 -11.85 -9.50
N THR A 69 -23.37 -11.40 -9.53
CA THR A 69 -23.89 -10.40 -8.58
C THR A 69 -23.92 -11.01 -7.18
N LYS A 70 -22.77 -11.00 -6.52
CA LYS A 70 -22.63 -11.51 -5.15
C LYS A 70 -23.32 -10.52 -4.22
N LYS A 71 -24.24 -11.00 -3.40
CA LYS A 71 -24.92 -10.19 -2.40
C LYS A 71 -23.93 -9.74 -1.33
N VAL A 72 -23.92 -8.43 -1.05
CA VAL A 72 -23.02 -7.80 -0.09
C VAL A 72 -23.64 -7.92 1.31
N VAL A 73 -22.91 -8.54 2.24
CA VAL A 73 -23.30 -8.68 3.65
C VAL A 73 -22.97 -7.40 4.42
N GLY A 74 -21.85 -6.76 4.07
CA GLY A 74 -21.44 -5.54 4.73
C GLY A 74 -20.14 -4.96 4.18
N ILE A 75 -19.89 -3.72 4.55
CA ILE A 75 -18.69 -2.97 4.20
C ILE A 75 -17.95 -2.62 5.49
N VAL A 76 -16.66 -2.91 5.55
CA VAL A 76 -15.77 -2.57 6.67
C VAL A 76 -14.69 -1.61 6.17
N LYS A 77 -14.48 -0.50 6.87
CA LYS A 77 -13.46 0.50 6.55
C LYS A 77 -12.37 0.46 7.61
N LEU A 78 -11.13 0.27 7.20
CA LEU A 78 -9.96 0.22 8.08
C LEU A 78 -8.88 1.17 7.56
N ALA A 79 -8.03 1.67 8.46
CA ALA A 79 -6.84 2.42 8.12
C ALA A 79 -5.62 1.64 8.60
N LEU A 80 -4.74 1.25 7.69
CA LEU A 80 -3.59 0.40 7.98
C LEU A 80 -2.32 1.01 7.38
N GLU A 81 -1.18 0.71 8.00
CA GLU A 81 0.12 1.08 7.45
C GLU A 81 0.48 0.17 6.27
N ALA A 82 0.90 0.78 5.17
CA ALA A 82 1.35 0.11 3.96
C ALA A 82 2.50 -0.87 4.26
N GLY A 83 2.37 -2.11 3.77
CA GLY A 83 3.38 -3.16 3.94
C GLY A 83 3.52 -3.73 5.36
N LYS A 84 2.74 -3.24 6.34
CA LYS A 84 2.80 -3.66 7.74
C LYS A 84 1.46 -4.16 8.29
N ALA A 85 0.57 -4.67 7.43
CA ALA A 85 -0.66 -5.28 7.91
C ALA A 85 -0.35 -6.57 8.67
N THR A 86 -0.69 -6.58 9.95
CA THR A 86 -0.63 -7.74 10.85
C THR A 86 -2.01 -8.02 11.42
N PRO A 87 -2.32 -9.27 11.83
CA PRO A 87 -3.62 -9.65 12.41
C PRO A 87 -3.81 -9.11 13.85
N ALA A 88 -3.27 -7.92 14.14
CA ALA A 88 -3.29 -7.28 15.44
C ALA A 88 -4.73 -7.01 15.95
N PRO A 89 -4.92 -6.76 17.26
CA PRO A 89 -6.22 -6.49 17.87
C PRO A 89 -7.11 -5.40 17.21
N PRO A 90 -6.63 -4.40 16.45
CA PRO A 90 -7.54 -3.52 15.70
C PRO A 90 -8.13 -4.17 14.44
N VAL A 91 -7.42 -5.08 13.77
CA VAL A 91 -7.85 -5.72 12.51
C VAL A 91 -8.66 -6.99 12.79
N GLY A 92 -8.21 -7.77 13.77
CA GLY A 92 -8.77 -9.08 14.10
C GLY A 92 -10.27 -9.05 14.45
N PRO A 93 -10.73 -8.25 15.42
CA PRO A 93 -12.14 -8.13 15.78
C PRO A 93 -13.00 -7.52 14.66
N ALA A 94 -12.48 -6.50 13.96
CA ALA A 94 -13.22 -5.80 12.91
C ALA A 94 -13.55 -6.71 11.71
N LEU A 95 -12.57 -7.52 11.26
CA LEU A 95 -12.75 -8.44 10.15
C LEU A 95 -13.26 -9.83 10.57
N GLY A 96 -12.86 -10.29 11.75
CA GLY A 96 -13.28 -11.57 12.32
C GLY A 96 -14.78 -11.63 12.59
N SER A 97 -15.39 -10.52 13.05
CA SER A 97 -16.85 -10.45 13.26
C SER A 97 -17.67 -10.64 11.98
N LYS A 98 -17.06 -10.43 10.80
CA LYS A 98 -17.69 -10.62 9.48
C LYS A 98 -17.26 -11.91 8.77
N GLY A 99 -16.46 -12.76 9.42
CA GLY A 99 -16.02 -14.03 8.87
C GLY A 99 -15.01 -13.93 7.72
N VAL A 100 -14.26 -12.82 7.65
CA VAL A 100 -13.23 -12.60 6.63
C VAL A 100 -11.93 -13.33 7.01
N ASN A 101 -11.24 -13.91 6.03
CA ASN A 101 -9.93 -14.53 6.26
C ASN A 101 -8.84 -13.46 6.48
N ILE A 102 -8.54 -13.17 7.75
CA ILE A 102 -7.61 -12.12 8.18
C ILE A 102 -6.20 -12.32 7.58
N MET A 103 -5.70 -13.56 7.59
CA MET A 103 -4.35 -13.86 7.08
C MET A 103 -4.22 -13.66 5.57
N ALA A 104 -5.25 -14.05 4.82
CA ALA A 104 -5.29 -13.83 3.37
C ALA A 104 -5.32 -12.33 3.06
N PHE A 105 -6.17 -11.57 3.77
CA PHE A 105 -6.23 -10.12 3.64
C PHE A 105 -4.88 -9.46 3.95
N CYS A 106 -4.22 -9.79 5.06
CA CYS A 106 -2.92 -9.19 5.40
C CYS A 106 -1.85 -9.44 4.32
N LYS A 107 -1.81 -10.65 3.73
CA LYS A 107 -0.86 -10.97 2.65
C LYS A 107 -1.15 -10.18 1.38
N GLU A 108 -2.40 -10.17 0.92
CA GLU A 108 -2.79 -9.45 -0.30
C GLU A 108 -2.64 -7.94 -0.13
N TYR A 109 -2.96 -7.40 1.04
CA TYR A 109 -2.79 -5.98 1.35
C TYR A 109 -1.33 -5.58 1.29
N ASN A 110 -0.43 -6.33 1.95
CA ASN A 110 1.01 -6.04 1.96
C ASN A 110 1.62 -6.16 0.55
N ALA A 111 1.18 -7.14 -0.26
CA ALA A 111 1.63 -7.28 -1.64
C ALA A 111 1.23 -6.06 -2.51
N LYS A 112 -0.02 -5.57 -2.38
CA LYS A 112 -0.50 -4.41 -3.15
C LYS A 112 -0.01 -3.05 -2.63
N THR A 113 0.42 -2.96 -1.37
CA THR A 113 0.91 -1.72 -0.76
C THR A 113 2.42 -1.65 -0.61
N ALA A 114 3.16 -2.64 -1.14
CA ALA A 114 4.61 -2.66 -1.10
C ALA A 114 5.24 -1.39 -1.70
N ASP A 115 4.65 -0.85 -2.78
CA ASP A 115 5.15 0.34 -3.48
C ASP A 115 4.98 1.64 -2.67
N LYS A 116 4.08 1.65 -1.68
CA LYS A 116 3.70 2.84 -0.91
C LYS A 116 4.06 2.69 0.57
N ALA A 117 5.16 2.00 0.86
CA ALA A 117 5.61 1.74 2.22
C ALA A 117 5.75 3.04 3.04
N GLY A 118 5.29 3.02 4.29
CA GLY A 118 5.37 4.16 5.20
C GLY A 118 4.21 5.18 5.11
N TYR A 119 3.17 4.91 4.31
CA TYR A 119 1.92 5.67 4.35
C TYR A 119 0.81 4.86 5.03
N VAL A 120 -0.14 5.55 5.66
CA VAL A 120 -1.39 4.94 6.14
C VAL A 120 -2.38 4.93 4.99
N ILE A 121 -2.75 3.75 4.51
CA ILE A 121 -3.65 3.55 3.38
C ILE A 121 -5.01 3.06 3.90
N PRO A 122 -6.08 3.86 3.74
CA PRO A 122 -7.42 3.42 4.05
C PRO A 122 -7.89 2.38 3.03
N VAL A 123 -8.56 1.34 3.53
CA VAL A 123 -9.06 0.23 2.74
C VAL A 123 -10.53 0.01 3.04
N GLU A 124 -11.29 -0.18 1.96
CA GLU A 124 -12.70 -0.53 2.02
C GLU A 124 -12.86 -1.99 1.62
N ILE A 125 -13.38 -2.79 2.55
CA ILE A 125 -13.51 -4.24 2.41
C ILE A 125 -14.99 -4.55 2.29
N THR A 126 -15.37 -5.10 1.16
CA THR A 126 -16.72 -5.59 0.89
C THR A 126 -16.75 -7.09 1.17
N VAL A 127 -17.63 -7.50 2.08
CA VAL A 127 -17.84 -8.90 2.46
C VAL A 127 -19.10 -9.41 1.79
N TYR A 128 -19.00 -10.58 1.16
CA TYR A 128 -20.11 -11.24 0.49
C TYR A 128 -20.66 -12.40 1.34
N GLU A 129 -21.86 -12.90 1.01
CA GLU A 129 -22.53 -13.99 1.73
C GLU A 129 -21.73 -15.30 1.75
N ASP A 130 -20.91 -15.53 0.73
CA ASP A 130 -20.04 -16.71 0.60
C ASP A 130 -18.76 -16.62 1.44
N LYS A 131 -18.66 -15.63 2.35
CA LYS A 131 -17.44 -15.29 3.13
C LYS A 131 -16.25 -14.89 2.27
N SER A 132 -16.44 -14.72 0.95
CA SER A 132 -15.45 -14.09 0.11
C SER A 132 -15.43 -12.59 0.37
N PHE A 133 -14.28 -11.98 0.17
CA PHE A 133 -14.11 -10.55 0.33
C PHE A 133 -13.40 -9.97 -0.89
N THR A 134 -13.78 -8.75 -1.23
CA THR A 134 -13.02 -7.91 -2.15
C THR A 134 -12.65 -6.63 -1.41
N PHE A 135 -11.47 -6.11 -1.66
CA PHE A 135 -11.06 -4.85 -1.06
C PHE A 135 -10.53 -3.88 -2.10
N ILE A 136 -10.87 -2.61 -1.91
CA ILE A 136 -10.41 -1.50 -2.73
C ILE A 136 -9.47 -0.68 -1.85
N LEU A 137 -8.23 -0.54 -2.31
CA LEU A 137 -7.27 0.36 -1.70
C LEU A 137 -7.58 1.78 -2.16
N LYS A 138 -7.75 2.68 -1.21
CA LYS A 138 -7.83 4.11 -1.49
C LYS A 138 -6.45 4.73 -1.38
N THR A 139 -6.30 5.94 -1.85
CA THR A 139 -5.09 6.74 -1.65
C THR A 139 -4.95 7.16 -0.19
N PRO A 140 -3.72 7.38 0.27
CA PRO A 140 -3.47 7.89 1.61
C PRO A 140 -4.20 9.22 1.84
N PRO A 141 -4.57 9.52 3.09
CA PRO A 141 -5.30 10.73 3.41
C PRO A 141 -4.47 11.97 3.03
N ALA A 142 -5.15 12.98 2.47
CA ALA A 142 -4.49 14.21 2.00
C ALA A 142 -3.73 14.91 3.14
N SER A 143 -4.23 14.79 4.37
CA SER A 143 -3.56 15.31 5.57
C SER A 143 -2.15 14.75 5.74
N VAL A 144 -1.96 13.44 5.62
CA VAL A 144 -0.65 12.80 5.80
C VAL A 144 0.28 13.14 4.63
N LEU A 145 -0.25 13.25 3.41
CA LEU A 145 0.54 13.65 2.24
C LEU A 145 1.05 15.09 2.36
N LEU A 146 0.20 16.01 2.80
CA LEU A 146 0.55 17.41 3.01
C LEU A 146 1.51 17.61 4.18
N LEU A 147 1.32 16.88 5.29
CA LEU A 147 2.24 16.90 6.44
C LEU A 147 3.64 16.44 6.03
N LYS A 148 3.74 15.38 5.22
CA LYS A 148 5.03 14.92 4.66
C LYS A 148 5.64 15.91 3.69
N ALA A 149 4.83 16.53 2.82
CA ALA A 149 5.30 17.54 1.87
C ALA A 149 5.78 18.82 2.57
N ALA A 150 5.13 19.21 3.66
CA ALA A 150 5.50 20.36 4.48
C ALA A 150 6.62 20.05 5.50
N GLY A 151 6.96 18.77 5.71
CA GLY A 151 7.96 18.35 6.71
C GLY A 151 7.51 18.53 8.16
N VAL A 152 6.20 18.52 8.42
CA VAL A 152 5.61 18.76 9.75
C VAL A 152 4.94 17.49 10.26
N GLU A 153 5.12 17.16 11.55
CA GLU A 153 4.52 15.95 12.15
C GLU A 153 3.04 16.12 12.51
N LYS A 154 2.63 17.34 12.88
CA LYS A 154 1.27 17.65 13.38
C LYS A 154 0.73 18.91 12.71
N GLY A 155 -0.57 18.91 12.43
CA GLY A 155 -1.27 20.10 11.93
C GLY A 155 -1.40 21.19 13.01
N SER A 156 -1.77 22.40 12.57
CA SER A 156 -2.05 23.54 13.45
C SER A 156 -3.26 23.26 14.34
N LYS A 157 -3.19 23.71 15.60
CA LYS A 157 -4.35 23.72 16.51
C LYS A 157 -5.34 24.82 16.12
N GLU A 158 -4.83 25.93 15.58
CA GLU A 158 -5.62 27.08 15.14
C GLU A 158 -5.27 27.44 13.69
N PRO A 159 -5.87 26.75 12.69
CA PRO A 159 -5.46 26.84 11.28
C PRO A 159 -5.49 28.25 10.67
N LYS A 160 -6.30 29.16 11.23
CA LYS A 160 -6.43 30.55 10.75
C LYS A 160 -5.43 31.51 11.39
N GLN A 161 -4.92 31.18 12.58
CA GLN A 161 -4.02 32.05 13.35
C GLN A 161 -2.57 31.58 13.22
N GLU A 162 -2.35 30.28 13.45
CA GLU A 162 -1.03 29.66 13.46
C GLU A 162 -0.82 28.84 12.20
N LYS A 163 0.17 29.23 11.41
CA LYS A 163 0.56 28.51 10.19
C LYS A 163 1.80 27.68 10.47
N VAL A 164 1.69 26.37 10.25
CA VAL A 164 2.70 25.38 10.64
C VAL A 164 3.64 24.97 9.51
N GLY A 165 3.31 25.33 8.26
CA GLY A 165 4.15 24.99 7.12
C GLY A 165 3.68 25.64 5.82
N LYS A 166 4.48 25.43 4.76
CA LYS A 166 4.22 25.93 3.41
C LYS A 166 4.44 24.81 2.40
N VAL A 167 3.62 24.77 1.35
CA VAL A 167 3.69 23.78 0.26
C VAL A 167 3.63 24.51 -1.08
N THR A 168 4.44 24.06 -2.04
CA THR A 168 4.46 24.64 -3.39
C THR A 168 3.35 24.08 -4.27
N ILE A 169 2.96 24.82 -5.32
CA ILE A 169 1.97 24.34 -6.30
C ILE A 169 2.40 23.02 -6.96
N GLU A 170 3.69 22.81 -7.20
CA GLU A 170 4.21 21.59 -7.80
C GLU A 170 3.94 20.37 -6.90
N GLN A 171 4.21 20.50 -5.61
CA GLN A 171 3.91 19.47 -4.61
C GLN A 171 2.40 19.21 -4.53
N LEU A 172 1.58 20.26 -4.54
CA LEU A 172 0.12 20.10 -4.58
C LEU A 172 -0.35 19.35 -5.81
N ARG A 173 0.21 19.65 -6.99
CA ARG A 173 -0.15 18.99 -8.24
C ARG A 173 0.27 17.52 -8.23
N ALA A 174 1.42 17.19 -7.67
CA ALA A 174 1.85 15.80 -7.49
C ALA A 174 0.86 15.04 -6.58
N ILE A 175 0.55 15.59 -5.40
CA ILE A 175 -0.43 15.00 -4.46
C ILE A 175 -1.81 14.87 -5.10
N ALA A 176 -2.24 15.88 -5.88
CA ALA A 176 -3.50 15.86 -6.61
C ALA A 176 -3.56 14.75 -7.66
N THR A 177 -2.46 14.53 -8.37
CA THR A 177 -2.35 13.49 -9.40
C THR A 177 -2.38 12.10 -8.76
N GLU A 178 -1.65 11.91 -7.67
CA GLU A 178 -1.66 10.65 -6.91
C GLU A 178 -3.05 10.34 -6.34
N LYS A 179 -3.78 11.36 -5.88
CA LYS A 179 -5.10 11.24 -5.26
C LYS A 179 -6.27 11.24 -6.24
N LEU A 180 -6.03 11.66 -7.49
CA LEU A 180 -7.02 11.76 -8.55
C LEU A 180 -7.94 10.53 -8.71
N PRO A 181 -7.46 9.26 -8.66
CA PRO A 181 -8.34 8.10 -8.84
C PRO A 181 -9.40 7.93 -7.75
N ASP A 182 -9.23 8.54 -6.57
CA ASP A 182 -10.22 8.49 -5.48
C ASP A 182 -11.06 9.77 -5.37
N LEU A 183 -10.77 10.79 -6.17
CA LEU A 183 -11.52 12.03 -6.20
C LEU A 183 -12.55 11.99 -7.32
N ASN A 184 -13.73 12.54 -7.05
CA ASN A 184 -14.81 12.64 -8.03
C ASN A 184 -14.65 13.85 -8.99
N CYS A 185 -13.44 14.37 -9.16
CA CYS A 185 -13.18 15.58 -9.96
C CYS A 185 -12.77 15.23 -11.39
N THR A 186 -13.26 16.02 -12.36
CA THR A 186 -12.97 15.87 -13.78
C THR A 186 -11.66 16.55 -14.21
N THR A 187 -11.22 17.58 -13.48
CA THR A 187 -10.01 18.36 -13.79
C THR A 187 -9.00 18.36 -12.65
N ILE A 188 -7.70 18.41 -13.01
CA ILE A 188 -6.60 18.47 -12.04
C ILE A 188 -6.68 19.74 -11.18
N GLU A 189 -7.11 20.86 -11.76
CA GLU A 189 -7.30 22.12 -11.02
C GLU A 189 -8.33 21.97 -9.90
N SER A 190 -9.41 21.21 -10.16
CA SER A 190 -10.42 20.93 -9.15
C SER A 190 -9.86 20.04 -8.03
N ALA A 191 -9.04 19.05 -8.37
CA ALA A 191 -8.31 18.24 -7.40
C ALA A 191 -7.37 19.09 -6.53
N MET A 192 -6.63 20.01 -7.15
CA MET A 192 -5.74 20.95 -6.46
C MET A 192 -6.50 21.85 -5.48
N ARG A 193 -7.68 22.36 -5.86
CA ARG A 193 -8.53 23.17 -4.96
C ARG A 193 -9.03 22.37 -3.75
N ILE A 194 -9.41 21.11 -3.95
CA ILE A 194 -9.85 20.22 -2.84
C ILE A 194 -8.70 20.01 -1.84
N ILE A 195 -7.50 19.74 -2.34
CA ILE A 195 -6.32 19.54 -1.48
C ILE A 195 -5.90 20.86 -0.83
N ALA A 196 -6.00 21.97 -1.55
CA ALA A 196 -5.72 23.30 -1.00
C ALA A 196 -6.65 23.65 0.17
N GLY A 197 -7.94 23.29 0.08
CA GLY A 197 -8.86 23.44 1.21
C GLY A 197 -8.45 22.59 2.42
N THR A 198 -7.90 21.39 2.17
CA THR A 198 -7.38 20.52 3.24
C THR A 198 -6.15 21.12 3.91
N ALA A 199 -5.21 21.68 3.11
CA ALA A 199 -4.03 22.38 3.63
C ALA A 199 -4.41 23.58 4.49
N ALA A 200 -5.35 24.41 4.03
CA ALA A 200 -5.87 25.55 4.78
C ALA A 200 -6.52 25.12 6.12
N ASN A 201 -7.23 23.99 6.15
CA ASN A 201 -7.81 23.44 7.39
C ASN A 201 -6.76 22.91 8.38
N MET A 202 -5.51 22.69 7.95
CA MET A 202 -4.42 22.26 8.82
C MET A 202 -3.44 23.38 9.15
N GLY A 203 -3.67 24.61 8.66
CA GLY A 203 -2.76 25.74 8.82
C GLY A 203 -1.50 25.62 7.96
N ILE A 204 -1.60 24.98 6.79
CA ILE A 204 -0.52 24.91 5.81
C ILE A 204 -0.81 25.92 4.70
N ASP A 205 0.13 26.82 4.46
CA ASP A 205 0.08 27.81 3.40
C ASP A 205 0.49 27.25 2.06
N ILE A 206 -0.05 27.85 1.00
CA ILE A 206 0.20 27.44 -0.38
C ILE A 206 0.70 28.64 -1.16
N ASP A 207 1.88 28.50 -1.75
CA ASP A 207 2.52 29.54 -2.54
C ASP A 207 2.66 29.08 -4.01
N PRO A 208 2.11 29.82 -5.01
CA PRO A 208 1.09 30.87 -4.90
C PRO A 208 -0.34 30.36 -4.56
N PRO A 209 -1.23 31.22 -4.04
CA PRO A 209 -2.56 30.81 -3.57
C PRO A 209 -3.47 30.39 -4.73
N VAL A 210 -3.89 29.12 -4.74
CA VAL A 210 -4.82 28.55 -5.74
C VAL A 210 -6.29 28.84 -5.41
N LEU A 211 -6.59 29.12 -4.13
CA LEU A 211 -7.93 29.46 -3.67
C LEU A 211 -8.06 30.98 -3.66
N GLU A 212 -8.88 31.52 -4.57
CA GLU A 212 -9.34 32.89 -4.44
C GLU A 212 -10.21 32.99 -3.17
N PRO A 213 -9.83 33.82 -2.18
CA PRO A 213 -10.67 34.03 -1.02
C PRO A 213 -11.96 34.68 -1.50
N LYS A 214 -13.10 34.00 -1.33
CA LYS A 214 -14.41 34.63 -1.54
C LYS A 214 -14.49 35.84 -0.61
N LYS A 215 -14.33 37.05 -1.15
CA LYS A 215 -14.64 38.28 -0.42
C LYS A 215 -16.09 38.18 -0.01
N LYS A 216 -16.35 37.99 1.29
CA LYS A 216 -17.69 38.20 1.83
C LYS A 216 -17.95 39.70 1.66
N ALA A 217 -18.78 40.06 0.69
CA ALA A 217 -19.42 41.36 0.68
C ALA A 217 -20.21 41.43 1.98
N VAL A 218 -19.72 42.22 2.93
CA VAL A 218 -20.49 42.60 4.10
C VAL A 218 -21.60 43.49 3.55
N VAL A 219 -22.82 42.96 3.57
CA VAL A 219 -24.05 43.73 3.33
C VAL A 219 -24.55 44.20 4.68
#